data_AF-A0A411WXF4-F1
#
_entry.id   AF-A0A411WXF4-F1
#
_cell.length_a   1.000
_cell.length_b   1.000
_cell.length_c   1.000
_cell.angle_alpha   90.00
_cell.angle_beta   90.00
_cell.angle_gamma   90.00
#
_symmetry.space_group_name_H-M   'P 1'
#
loop_
_entity.id
_entity.type
_entity.pdbx_description
1 polymer ?
#
loop_
_entity_poly.entity_id
_entity_poly.type
_entity_poly.pdbx_seq_one_letter_code
_entity_poly.pdbx_strand_id
1 'polypeptide(L)'
;MSTTDLPFRATTDEACAWLALQTASPWTLARLLEHGLTPYVWLDYDPAYPELFGDANGGYAAPIFFEGDIARLAAGSDDVLMTMTKDAYKIVARLPEPGFRRPLDQLRFQKKDLERLAGKLKHEAEAAAESAARPAPAASESQYGIGKAEVLAAFARLVRLDLDKALDEAIGIFGDDGARVKASARKSKRNAVWNPVTLALGLHDVYRVPLGPLKRAFASHDFLHAWQDDWEQSLYLLGK
;
A
#
# COMPACT_ATOMS: atom_id res chain seq x y z
N MET A 1 -20.42 -2.78 30.84
CA MET A 1 -20.50 -3.70 29.68
C MET A 1 -19.11 -3.81 29.11
N SER A 2 -18.58 -5.02 28.96
CA SER A 2 -17.23 -5.22 28.41
C SER A 2 -17.20 -4.70 26.98
N THR A 3 -16.37 -3.69 26.72
CA THR A 3 -16.22 -2.91 25.48
C THR A 3 -15.62 -3.73 24.32
N THR A 4 -15.82 -5.04 24.33
CA THR A 4 -15.29 -5.99 23.37
C THR A 4 -16.22 -6.16 22.17
N ASP A 5 -17.53 -6.00 22.36
CA ASP A 5 -18.51 -6.13 21.27
C ASP A 5 -18.89 -4.77 20.70
N LEU A 6 -18.59 -4.58 19.41
CA LEU A 6 -18.89 -3.37 18.66
C LEU A 6 -20.31 -3.47 18.08
N PRO A 7 -21.22 -2.51 18.37
CA PRO A 7 -22.55 -2.48 17.78
C PRO A 7 -22.52 -2.39 16.26
N PHE A 8 -23.55 -2.91 15.57
CA PHE A 8 -23.66 -2.82 14.10
C PHE A 8 -23.61 -1.36 13.61
N ARG A 9 -24.23 -0.46 14.39
CA ARG A 9 -24.25 1.00 14.18
C ARG A 9 -23.63 1.67 15.39
N ALA A 10 -22.31 1.79 15.40
CA ALA A 10 -21.59 2.35 16.55
C ALA A 10 -21.71 3.88 16.58
N THR A 11 -21.88 4.45 17.76
CA THR A 11 -21.68 5.90 17.98
C THR A 11 -20.20 6.27 17.83
N THR A 12 -19.91 7.57 17.75
CA THR A 12 -18.52 8.07 17.76
C THR A 12 -17.75 7.57 18.99
N ASP A 13 -18.36 7.64 20.18
CA ASP A 13 -17.71 7.23 21.43
C ASP A 13 -17.45 5.72 21.45
N GLU A 14 -18.42 4.91 21.01
CA GLU A 14 -18.27 3.46 20.91
C GLU A 14 -17.18 3.07 19.90
N ALA A 15 -17.17 3.72 18.73
CA ALA A 15 -16.17 3.50 17.69
C ALA A 15 -14.75 3.85 18.17
N CYS A 16 -14.59 5.02 18.79
CA CYS A 16 -13.33 5.48 19.36
C CYS A 16 -12.85 4.56 20.50
N ALA A 17 -13.73 4.21 21.43
CA ALA A 17 -13.40 3.34 22.55
C ALA A 17 -12.98 1.94 22.06
N TRP A 18 -13.72 1.38 21.10
CA TRP A 18 -13.40 0.07 20.54
C TRP A 18 -12.07 0.07 19.77
N LEU A 19 -11.84 1.06 18.89
CA LEU A 19 -10.57 1.17 18.16
C LEU A 19 -9.39 1.43 19.10
N ALA A 20 -9.58 2.19 20.18
CA ALA A 20 -8.54 2.41 21.18
C ALA A 20 -8.11 1.11 21.87
N LEU A 21 -9.03 0.16 22.07
CA LEU A 21 -8.71 -1.17 22.56
C LEU A 21 -7.98 -2.01 21.51
N GLN A 22 -8.37 -1.93 20.23
CA GLN A 22 -7.73 -2.71 19.17
C GLN A 22 -6.30 -2.25 18.85
N THR A 23 -6.04 -0.94 18.93
CA THR A 23 -4.75 -0.37 18.51
C THR A 23 -3.88 0.12 19.66
N ALA A 24 -4.35 -0.01 20.91
CA ALA A 24 -3.69 0.50 22.12
C ALA A 24 -3.30 2.00 22.03
N SER A 25 -4.10 2.81 21.32
CA SER A 25 -3.85 4.24 21.12
C SER A 25 -5.15 5.05 21.17
N PRO A 26 -5.15 6.32 21.61
CA PRO A 26 -6.37 7.12 21.67
C PRO A 26 -6.94 7.42 20.28
N TRP A 27 -8.27 7.40 20.17
CA TRP A 27 -9.01 7.73 18.95
C TRP A 27 -9.95 8.91 19.19
N THR A 28 -10.11 9.72 18.14
CA THR A 28 -11.01 10.87 18.10
C THR A 28 -11.80 10.83 16.79
N LEU A 29 -12.90 11.58 16.71
CA LEU A 29 -13.65 11.72 15.47
C LEU A 29 -12.76 12.16 14.30
N ALA A 30 -11.91 13.16 14.50
CA ALA A 30 -10.96 13.61 13.48
C ALA A 30 -10.09 12.46 12.95
N ARG A 31 -9.53 11.66 13.85
CA ARG A 31 -8.71 10.50 13.48
C ARG A 31 -9.50 9.44 12.71
N LEU A 32 -10.76 9.18 13.08
CA LEU A 32 -11.63 8.26 12.32
C LEU A 32 -11.79 8.73 10.87
N LEU A 33 -12.02 10.03 10.67
CA LEU A 33 -12.23 10.64 9.36
C LEU A 33 -10.94 10.71 8.53
N GLU A 34 -9.80 11.01 9.15
CA GLU A 34 -8.47 10.98 8.52
C GLU A 34 -8.13 9.60 7.96
N HIS A 35 -8.56 8.53 8.63
CA HIS A 35 -8.42 7.16 8.16
C HIS A 35 -9.49 6.75 7.12
N GLY A 36 -10.29 7.69 6.62
CA GLY A 36 -11.23 7.50 5.51
C GLY A 36 -12.53 6.80 5.87
N LEU A 37 -12.89 6.73 7.16
CA LEU A 37 -14.20 6.22 7.55
C LEU A 37 -15.30 7.19 7.08
N THR A 38 -16.34 6.64 6.46
CA THR A 38 -17.52 7.39 6.04
C THR A 38 -18.59 7.27 7.13
N PRO A 39 -18.79 8.30 7.98
CA PRO A 39 -19.90 8.28 8.92
C PRO A 39 -21.23 8.47 8.18
N TYR A 40 -22.32 8.16 8.86
CA TYR A 40 -23.66 8.43 8.37
C TYR A 40 -24.57 8.90 9.50
N VAL A 41 -25.68 9.51 9.11
CA VAL A 41 -26.82 9.78 9.99
C VAL A 41 -28.04 9.04 9.45
N TRP A 42 -28.95 8.66 10.32
CA TRP A 42 -30.26 8.16 9.88
C TRP A 42 -31.13 9.36 9.51
N LEU A 43 -31.63 9.40 8.28
CA LEU A 43 -32.66 10.34 7.87
C LEU A 43 -33.99 9.60 7.84
N ASP A 44 -34.92 10.03 8.69
CA ASP A 44 -36.31 9.58 8.62
C ASP A 44 -36.97 10.10 7.35
N TYR A 45 -37.93 9.34 6.83
CA TYR A 45 -38.67 9.74 5.63
C TYR A 45 -39.29 11.13 5.79
N ASP A 46 -39.03 11.99 4.83
CA ASP A 46 -39.59 13.34 4.77
C ASP A 46 -40.37 13.51 3.46
N PRO A 47 -41.71 13.71 3.52
CA PRO A 47 -42.53 13.92 2.33
C PRO A 47 -42.19 15.21 1.57
N ALA A 48 -41.40 16.13 2.14
CA ALA A 48 -40.90 17.30 1.43
C ALA A 48 -39.76 16.97 0.44
N TYR A 49 -39.09 15.83 0.61
CA TYR A 49 -37.93 15.41 -0.21
C TYR A 49 -38.04 13.95 -0.67
N PRO A 50 -39.17 13.53 -1.27
CA PRO A 50 -39.44 12.12 -1.59
C PRO A 50 -38.36 11.48 -2.48
N GLU A 51 -37.71 12.26 -3.34
CA GLU A 51 -36.63 11.83 -4.22
C GLU A 51 -35.38 11.33 -3.46
N LEU A 52 -35.12 11.82 -2.24
CA LEU A 52 -33.99 11.34 -1.42
C LEU A 52 -34.24 9.94 -0.85
N PHE A 53 -35.50 9.56 -0.70
CA PHE A 53 -35.90 8.33 0.00
C PHE A 53 -36.25 7.20 -0.97
N GLY A 54 -36.66 7.49 -2.21
CA GLY A 54 -37.08 6.45 -3.15
C GLY A 54 -38.18 5.58 -2.53
N ASP A 55 -37.98 4.26 -2.54
CA ASP A 55 -38.89 3.30 -1.90
C ASP A 55 -38.70 3.14 -0.37
N ALA A 56 -37.76 3.87 0.24
CA ALA A 56 -37.41 3.75 1.67
C ALA A 56 -38.38 4.53 2.57
N ASN A 57 -39.58 3.99 2.76
CA ASN A 57 -40.67 4.62 3.54
C ASN A 57 -40.35 4.87 5.02
N GLY A 58 -39.34 4.22 5.59
CA GLY A 58 -38.92 4.38 6.99
C GLY A 58 -37.70 5.26 7.20
N GLY A 59 -37.11 5.79 6.12
CA GLY A 59 -35.83 6.47 6.16
C GLY A 59 -34.64 5.59 5.75
N TYR A 60 -33.45 6.17 5.75
CA TYR A 60 -32.22 5.48 5.34
C TYR A 60 -30.97 6.04 6.04
N ALA A 61 -29.88 5.28 5.97
CA ALA A 61 -28.56 5.72 6.42
C ALA A 61 -27.91 6.62 5.35
N ALA A 62 -27.93 7.93 5.59
CA ALA A 62 -27.39 8.95 4.70
C ALA A 62 -25.90 9.18 4.99
N PRO A 63 -25.00 8.79 4.05
CA PRO A 63 -23.57 8.92 4.27
C PRO A 63 -23.14 10.38 4.17
N ILE A 64 -22.18 10.75 5.01
CA ILE A 64 -21.46 12.01 4.92
C ILE A 64 -20.14 11.66 4.23
N PHE A 65 -20.01 12.07 2.98
CA PHE A 65 -18.84 11.74 2.16
C PHE A 65 -18.25 12.97 1.45
N PHE A 66 -18.96 14.09 1.48
CA PHE A 66 -18.48 15.32 0.86
C PHE A 66 -17.32 15.90 1.67
N GLU A 67 -16.23 16.25 0.99
CA GLU A 67 -14.98 16.67 1.62
C GLU A 67 -15.17 17.90 2.52
N GLY A 68 -15.98 18.88 2.11
CA GLY A 68 -16.26 20.07 2.92
C GLY A 68 -17.00 19.74 4.23
N ASP A 69 -17.98 18.85 4.17
CA ASP A 69 -18.75 18.41 5.35
C ASP A 69 -17.86 17.60 6.30
N ILE A 70 -16.99 16.75 5.75
CA ILE A 70 -16.02 15.94 6.50
C ILE A 70 -14.94 16.81 7.15
N ALA A 71 -14.38 17.78 6.41
CA ALA A 71 -13.38 18.70 6.93
C ALA A 71 -13.93 19.51 8.11
N ARG A 72 -15.21 19.93 8.02
CA ARG A 72 -15.91 20.61 9.10
C ARG A 72 -16.04 19.75 10.36
N LEU A 73 -16.39 18.47 10.20
CA LEU A 73 -16.46 17.52 11.31
C LEU A 73 -15.08 17.23 11.92
N ALA A 74 -14.06 17.06 11.08
CA ALA A 74 -12.68 16.83 11.52
C ALA A 74 -12.10 18.04 12.27
N ALA A 75 -12.51 19.25 11.91
CA ALA A 75 -12.16 20.48 12.62
C ALA A 75 -12.86 20.65 13.99
N GLY A 76 -13.72 19.71 14.40
CA GLY A 76 -14.36 19.71 15.72
C GLY A 76 -15.65 20.52 15.79
N SER A 77 -16.43 20.56 14.71
CA SER A 77 -17.74 21.25 14.73
C SER A 77 -18.73 20.63 15.73
N ASP A 78 -19.59 21.48 16.32
CA ASP A 78 -20.57 21.10 17.35
C ASP A 78 -21.78 20.30 16.83
N ASP A 79 -22.02 20.29 15.52
CA ASP A 79 -23.12 19.60 14.86
C ASP A 79 -22.67 18.97 13.54
N VAL A 80 -23.50 18.06 13.03
CA VAL A 80 -23.37 17.48 11.70
C VAL A 80 -24.08 18.39 10.72
N LEU A 81 -23.36 18.89 9.71
CA LEU A 81 -23.93 19.58 8.57
C LEU A 81 -23.73 18.73 7.32
N MET A 82 -24.82 18.44 6.61
CA MET A 82 -24.81 17.72 5.35
C MET A 82 -25.29 18.67 4.25
N THR A 83 -24.39 19.01 3.34
CA THR A 83 -24.71 19.79 2.14
C THR A 83 -24.90 18.90 0.93
N MET A 84 -24.29 17.71 0.95
CA MET A 84 -24.43 16.69 -0.08
C MET A 84 -24.42 15.30 0.54
N THR A 85 -25.28 14.42 0.03
CA THR A 85 -25.35 13.02 0.47
C THR A 85 -25.63 12.09 -0.71
N LYS A 86 -25.75 10.80 -0.43
CA LYS A 86 -26.27 9.85 -1.40
C LYS A 86 -27.67 9.46 -0.97
N ASP A 87 -28.62 9.46 -1.90
CA ASP A 87 -29.99 9.03 -1.65
C ASP A 87 -30.08 7.54 -1.29
N ALA A 88 -31.30 7.04 -1.09
CA ALA A 88 -31.56 5.64 -0.79
C ALA A 88 -30.98 4.67 -1.86
N TYR A 89 -30.93 5.08 -3.13
CA TYR A 89 -30.37 4.32 -4.26
C TYR A 89 -28.87 4.54 -4.48
N LYS A 90 -28.21 5.28 -3.58
CA LYS A 90 -26.78 5.61 -3.61
C LYS A 90 -26.38 6.60 -4.71
N ILE A 91 -27.34 7.32 -5.28
CA ILE A 91 -27.11 8.40 -6.23
C ILE A 91 -26.77 9.67 -5.45
N VAL A 92 -25.79 10.42 -5.93
CA VAL A 92 -25.37 11.67 -5.28
C VAL A 92 -26.46 12.73 -5.42
N ALA A 93 -26.87 13.31 -4.30
CA ALA A 93 -27.89 14.35 -4.22
C ALA A 93 -27.36 15.53 -3.39
N ARG A 94 -27.51 16.75 -3.93
CA ARG A 94 -27.24 17.98 -3.19
C ARG A 94 -28.46 18.33 -2.37
N LEU A 95 -28.25 18.61 -1.08
CA LEU A 95 -29.33 18.98 -0.18
C LEU A 95 -29.66 20.48 -0.35
N PRO A 96 -30.93 20.90 -0.20
CA PRO A 96 -31.32 22.30 -0.26
C PRO A 96 -30.56 23.15 0.74
N GLU A 97 -30.20 24.39 0.39
CA GLU A 97 -29.50 25.29 1.30
C GLU A 97 -30.33 25.57 2.57
N PRO A 98 -29.70 25.59 3.77
CA PRO A 98 -28.26 25.53 4.05
C PRO A 98 -27.68 24.11 4.15
N GLY A 99 -28.43 23.07 3.82
CA GLY A 99 -28.14 21.67 4.10
C GLY A 99 -28.92 21.16 5.31
N PHE A 100 -28.82 19.86 5.58
CA PHE A 100 -29.45 19.25 6.75
C PHE A 100 -28.51 19.26 7.93
N ARG A 101 -29.02 19.72 9.08
CA ARG A 101 -28.29 19.68 10.35
C ARG A 101 -28.78 18.55 11.24
N ARG A 102 -27.85 17.85 11.87
CA ARG A 102 -28.13 16.82 12.88
C ARG A 102 -27.20 16.99 14.07
N PRO A 103 -27.66 16.64 15.29
CA PRO A 103 -26.78 16.52 16.45
C PRO A 103 -25.62 15.54 16.21
N LEU A 104 -24.44 15.81 16.80
CA LEU A 104 -23.27 14.92 16.70
C LEU A 104 -23.52 13.52 17.26
N ASP A 105 -24.37 13.40 18.28
CA ASP A 105 -24.72 12.13 18.92
C ASP A 105 -25.57 11.22 18.01
N GLN A 106 -26.00 11.70 16.83
CA GLN A 106 -26.64 10.90 15.79
C GLN A 106 -25.66 10.34 14.75
N LEU A 107 -24.39 10.74 14.80
CA LEU A 107 -23.35 10.21 13.92
C LEU A 107 -23.13 8.73 14.22
N ARG A 108 -23.15 7.91 13.17
CA ARG A 108 -22.94 6.46 13.27
C ARG A 108 -21.86 5.99 12.31
N PHE A 109 -21.18 4.92 12.72
CA PHE A 109 -20.18 4.20 11.94
C PHE A 109 -20.62 2.75 11.76
N GLN A 110 -20.35 2.17 10.60
CA GLN A 110 -20.66 0.76 10.34
C GLN A 110 -19.60 -0.14 10.99
N LYS A 111 -20.04 -1.16 11.73
CA LYS A 111 -19.17 -2.18 12.33
C LYS A 111 -18.13 -2.72 11.35
N LYS A 112 -18.58 -3.11 10.15
CA LYS A 112 -17.72 -3.70 9.10
C LYS A 112 -16.56 -2.79 8.68
N ASP A 113 -16.78 -1.47 8.68
CA ASP A 113 -15.78 -0.51 8.20
C ASP A 113 -14.75 -0.23 9.31
N LEU A 114 -15.20 -0.21 10.57
CA LEU A 114 -14.33 -0.15 11.76
C LEU A 114 -13.47 -1.42 11.90
N GLU A 115 -14.05 -2.60 11.71
CA GLU A 115 -13.32 -3.87 11.71
C GLU A 115 -12.29 -3.94 10.60
N ARG A 116 -12.65 -3.47 9.38
CA ARG A 116 -11.71 -3.37 8.26
C ARG A 116 -10.54 -2.45 8.59
N LEU A 117 -10.81 -1.28 9.19
CA LEU A 117 -9.77 -0.34 9.60
C LEU A 117 -8.84 -0.96 10.64
N ALA A 118 -9.40 -1.59 11.68
CA ALA A 118 -8.60 -2.26 12.70
C ALA A 118 -7.70 -3.36 12.11
N GLY A 119 -8.25 -4.17 11.20
CA GLY A 119 -7.48 -5.20 10.48
C GLY A 119 -6.35 -4.61 9.63
N LYS A 120 -6.61 -3.53 8.91
CA LYS A 120 -5.61 -2.80 8.13
C LYS A 120 -4.48 -2.29 9.03
N LEU A 121 -4.81 -1.62 10.13
CA LEU A 121 -3.83 -1.06 11.07
C LEU A 121 -3.01 -2.15 11.77
N LYS A 122 -3.62 -3.29 12.10
CA LYS A 122 -2.91 -4.44 12.66
C LYS A 122 -1.89 -4.99 11.66
N HIS A 123 -2.29 -5.16 10.40
CA HIS A 123 -1.37 -5.61 9.35
C HIS A 123 -0.24 -4.60 9.09
N GLU A 124 -0.54 -3.30 9.10
CA GLU A 124 0.47 -2.24 8.99
C GLU A 124 1.44 -2.25 10.18
N ALA A 125 0.93 -2.44 11.41
CA ALA A 125 1.77 -2.54 12.61
C ALA A 125 2.64 -3.81 12.60
N GLU A 126 2.11 -4.95 12.14
CA GLU A 126 2.86 -6.20 11.97
C GLU A 126 3.94 -6.06 10.90
N ALA A 127 3.61 -5.47 9.74
CA ALA A 127 4.59 -5.18 8.69
C ALA A 127 5.66 -4.19 9.15
N ALA A 128 5.28 -3.15 9.91
CA ALA A 128 6.20 -2.20 10.50
C ALA A 128 7.11 -2.86 11.55
N ALA A 129 6.56 -3.71 12.42
CA ALA A 129 7.33 -4.46 13.40
C ALA A 129 8.29 -5.47 12.74
N GLU A 130 7.86 -6.15 11.66
CA GLU A 130 8.74 -7.03 10.89
C GLU A 130 9.84 -6.24 10.16
N SER A 131 9.53 -5.02 9.69
CA SER A 131 10.52 -4.12 9.09
C SER A 131 11.49 -3.50 10.12
N ALA A 132 11.06 -3.30 11.37
CA ALA A 132 11.85 -2.72 12.46
C ALA A 132 12.66 -3.77 13.27
N ALA A 133 12.19 -5.02 13.31
CA ALA A 133 12.93 -6.16 13.88
C ALA A 133 13.96 -6.73 12.90
N ARG A 134 13.87 -6.36 11.62
CA ARG A 134 14.99 -6.53 10.67
C ARG A 134 16.02 -5.45 10.95
N PRO A 135 17.32 -5.78 11.07
CA PRO A 135 18.39 -4.78 10.99
C PRO A 135 18.17 -3.96 9.71
N ALA A 136 18.49 -2.65 9.77
CA ALA A 136 18.33 -1.69 8.67
C ALA A 136 18.53 -2.35 7.29
N PRO A 137 17.66 -2.07 6.31
CA PRO A 137 17.69 -2.81 5.05
C PRO A 137 19.04 -2.58 4.37
N ALA A 138 19.89 -3.59 4.40
CA ALA A 138 20.67 -3.89 3.21
C ALA A 138 19.63 -4.01 2.10
N ALA A 139 19.85 -3.28 1.00
CA ALA A 139 18.98 -3.24 -0.17
C ALA A 139 18.32 -4.61 -0.38
N SER A 140 16.99 -4.63 -0.48
CA SER A 140 16.21 -5.84 -0.76
C SER A 140 16.75 -6.47 -2.04
N GLU A 141 17.68 -7.41 -1.91
CA GLU A 141 18.12 -8.25 -3.00
C GLU A 141 16.92 -9.11 -3.39
N SER A 142 16.33 -8.77 -4.53
CA SER A 142 15.21 -9.45 -5.15
C SER A 142 15.45 -10.96 -5.11
N GLN A 143 14.56 -11.69 -4.43
CA GLN A 143 14.68 -13.14 -4.16
C GLN A 143 14.55 -14.03 -5.40
N TYR A 144 14.42 -13.44 -6.59
CA TYR A 144 14.40 -14.11 -7.86
C TYR A 144 15.62 -13.60 -8.60
N GLY A 145 16.63 -14.42 -8.91
CA GLY A 145 17.74 -14.04 -9.78
C GLY A 145 17.59 -14.67 -11.16
N ILE A 146 18.45 -14.32 -12.11
CA ILE A 146 18.53 -14.98 -13.42
C ILE A 146 19.56 -16.12 -13.40
N GLY A 147 19.32 -17.17 -14.18
CA GLY A 147 20.19 -18.33 -14.29
C GLY A 147 21.43 -18.09 -15.16
N LYS A 148 22.39 -19.02 -15.12
CA LYS A 148 23.67 -18.91 -15.85
C LYS A 148 23.48 -18.68 -17.35
N ALA A 149 22.54 -19.40 -17.97
CA ALA A 149 22.24 -19.29 -19.40
C ALA A 149 21.74 -17.88 -19.77
N GLU A 150 20.90 -17.29 -18.93
CA GLU A 150 20.35 -15.94 -19.11
C GLU A 150 21.43 -14.87 -18.92
N VAL A 151 22.33 -15.05 -17.93
CA VAL A 151 23.50 -14.19 -17.73
C VAL A 151 24.39 -14.19 -18.97
N LEU A 152 24.70 -15.38 -19.51
CA LEU A 152 25.53 -15.50 -20.70
C LEU A 152 24.84 -14.89 -21.94
N ALA A 153 23.53 -15.09 -22.09
CA ALA A 153 22.77 -14.53 -23.19
C ALA A 153 22.79 -12.99 -23.17
N ALA A 154 22.67 -12.37 -21.99
CA ALA A 154 22.61 -10.93 -21.84
C ALA A 154 23.99 -10.25 -21.84
N PHE A 155 24.99 -10.82 -21.17
CA PHE A 155 26.21 -10.10 -20.81
C PHE A 155 27.50 -10.66 -21.43
N ALA A 156 27.53 -11.91 -21.93
CA ALA A 156 28.78 -12.52 -22.39
C ALA A 156 29.45 -11.75 -23.53
N ARG A 157 28.67 -11.10 -24.40
CA ARG A 157 29.18 -10.30 -25.53
C ARG A 157 29.67 -8.91 -25.12
N LEU A 158 29.38 -8.48 -23.90
CA LEU A 158 29.70 -7.13 -23.42
C LEU A 158 31.03 -7.07 -22.68
N VAL A 159 31.55 -8.23 -22.25
CA VAL A 159 32.74 -8.35 -21.40
C VAL A 159 33.89 -8.96 -22.19
N ARG A 160 35.13 -8.61 -21.81
CA ARG A 160 36.35 -9.12 -22.46
C ARG A 160 36.93 -10.37 -21.79
N LEU A 161 36.22 -10.93 -20.80
CA LEU A 161 36.62 -12.11 -20.04
C LEU A 161 35.71 -13.30 -20.39
N ASP A 162 36.19 -14.50 -20.09
CA ASP A 162 35.38 -15.71 -20.21
C ASP A 162 34.33 -15.75 -19.09
N LEU A 163 33.14 -15.23 -19.40
CA LEU A 163 32.07 -15.06 -18.42
C LEU A 163 31.55 -16.41 -17.92
N ASP A 164 31.57 -17.44 -18.77
CA ASP A 164 31.12 -18.78 -18.41
C ASP A 164 32.00 -19.37 -17.31
N LYS A 165 33.32 -19.25 -17.50
CA LYS A 165 34.33 -19.66 -16.51
C LYS A 165 34.26 -18.82 -15.23
N ALA A 166 34.10 -17.50 -15.34
CA ALA A 166 34.07 -16.60 -14.18
C ALA A 166 32.84 -16.86 -13.27
N LEU A 167 31.69 -17.21 -13.86
CA LEU A 167 30.49 -17.59 -13.11
C LEU A 167 30.66 -18.94 -12.39
N ASP A 168 31.41 -19.88 -12.97
CA ASP A 168 31.71 -21.17 -12.33
C ASP A 168 32.70 -21.04 -11.18
N GLU A 169 33.72 -20.19 -11.33
CA GLU A 169 34.68 -19.88 -10.27
C GLU A 169 34.00 -19.15 -9.10
N ALA A 170 32.97 -18.34 -9.39
CA ALA A 170 32.15 -17.62 -8.40
C ALA A 170 33.00 -16.76 -7.44
N ILE A 171 33.98 -16.04 -8.00
CA ILE A 171 34.89 -15.15 -7.26
C ILE A 171 34.50 -13.69 -7.51
N GLY A 172 34.68 -12.84 -6.50
CA GLY A 172 34.45 -11.40 -6.62
C GLY A 172 33.00 -11.08 -6.95
N ILE A 173 32.76 -10.27 -7.99
CA ILE A 173 31.41 -9.88 -8.40
C ILE A 173 30.51 -11.06 -8.82
N PHE A 174 31.07 -12.25 -9.07
CA PHE A 174 30.33 -13.45 -9.48
C PHE A 174 30.00 -14.39 -8.31
N GLY A 175 30.53 -14.10 -7.11
CA GLY A 175 30.39 -14.90 -5.89
C GLY A 175 29.25 -14.47 -4.99
N ASP A 176 29.13 -15.17 -3.85
CA ASP A 176 28.06 -14.94 -2.84
C ASP A 176 28.10 -13.53 -2.22
N ASP A 177 29.29 -12.90 -2.15
CA ASP A 177 29.46 -11.51 -1.69
C ASP A 177 29.26 -10.48 -2.83
N GLY A 178 29.01 -10.97 -4.05
CA GLY A 178 28.79 -10.18 -5.26
C GLY A 178 27.36 -10.33 -5.77
N ALA A 179 27.21 -10.61 -7.05
CA ALA A 179 25.90 -10.69 -7.69
C ALA A 179 25.20 -12.05 -7.50
N ARG A 180 25.83 -13.06 -6.90
CA ARG A 180 25.25 -14.40 -6.79
C ARG A 180 24.26 -14.47 -5.62
N VAL A 181 23.01 -14.80 -5.93
CA VAL A 181 21.94 -14.97 -4.93
C VAL A 181 21.67 -16.47 -4.75
N LYS A 182 21.40 -16.88 -3.51
CA LYS A 182 21.04 -18.27 -3.21
C LYS A 182 19.57 -18.51 -3.57
N ALA A 183 19.32 -19.27 -4.64
CA ALA A 183 17.98 -19.82 -4.89
C ALA A 183 17.56 -20.62 -3.65
N SER A 184 16.38 -20.30 -3.11
CA SER A 184 15.88 -20.96 -1.92
C SER A 184 15.77 -22.49 -2.16
N ALA A 185 16.19 -23.26 -1.15
CA ALA A 185 16.29 -24.72 -1.10
C ALA A 185 17.62 -25.35 -1.58
N ARG A 186 18.47 -25.64 -0.58
CA ARG A 186 19.64 -26.55 -0.58
C ARG A 186 20.84 -26.13 -1.45
N LYS A 187 21.99 -26.05 -0.78
CA LYS A 187 23.39 -25.92 -1.28
C LYS A 187 23.70 -26.77 -2.54
N SER A 188 23.19 -26.37 -3.71
CA SER A 188 23.55 -26.99 -4.99
C SER A 188 24.24 -25.95 -5.85
N LYS A 189 25.51 -26.21 -6.20
CA LYS A 189 26.28 -25.39 -7.15
C LYS A 189 25.62 -25.29 -8.53
N ARG A 190 24.71 -26.22 -8.87
CA ARG A 190 24.06 -26.30 -10.19
C ARG A 190 22.88 -25.34 -10.38
N ASN A 191 22.32 -24.79 -9.30
CA ASN A 191 21.17 -23.86 -9.36
C ASN A 191 21.54 -22.49 -8.78
N ALA A 192 22.72 -21.99 -9.17
CA ALA A 192 23.11 -20.62 -8.86
C ALA A 192 22.25 -19.65 -9.67
N VAL A 193 21.77 -18.60 -9.02
CA VAL A 193 21.11 -17.48 -9.68
C VAL A 193 21.89 -16.20 -9.38
N TRP A 194 21.83 -15.23 -10.29
CA TRP A 194 22.51 -13.95 -10.14
C TRP A 194 21.51 -12.81 -10.20
N ASN A 195 21.70 -11.79 -9.37
CA ASN A 195 21.03 -10.52 -9.50
C ASN A 195 21.62 -9.80 -10.74
N PRO A 196 20.83 -9.60 -11.81
CA PRO A 196 21.32 -9.02 -13.05
C PRO A 196 21.76 -7.55 -12.89
N VAL A 197 21.15 -6.80 -11.97
CA VAL A 197 21.47 -5.39 -11.71
C VAL A 197 22.84 -5.29 -11.03
N THR A 198 23.02 -6.02 -9.92
CA THR A 198 24.32 -6.08 -9.22
C THR A 198 25.43 -6.59 -10.14
N LEU A 199 25.13 -7.60 -10.96
CA LEU A 199 26.09 -8.13 -11.93
C LEU A 199 26.48 -7.06 -12.96
N ALA A 200 25.51 -6.40 -13.59
CA ALA A 200 25.76 -5.38 -14.60
C ALA A 200 26.58 -4.20 -14.05
N LEU A 201 26.27 -3.73 -12.84
CA LEU A 201 27.04 -2.68 -12.16
C LEU A 201 28.45 -3.16 -11.82
N GLY A 202 28.61 -4.38 -11.30
CA GLY A 202 29.94 -4.96 -11.06
C GLY A 202 30.77 -5.09 -12.35
N LEU A 203 30.14 -5.44 -13.47
CA LEU A 203 30.80 -5.47 -14.78
C LEU A 203 31.21 -4.06 -15.25
N HIS A 204 30.41 -3.04 -14.95
CA HIS A 204 30.77 -1.65 -15.21
C HIS A 204 31.98 -1.21 -14.37
N ASP A 205 31.95 -1.48 -13.07
CA ASP A 205 32.93 -0.95 -12.13
C ASP A 205 34.27 -1.66 -12.22
N VAL A 206 34.26 -3.00 -12.23
CA VAL A 206 35.47 -3.83 -12.20
C VAL A 206 36.02 -4.04 -13.61
N TYR A 207 35.14 -4.30 -14.58
CA TYR A 207 35.54 -4.69 -15.94
C TYR A 207 35.32 -3.58 -16.99
N ARG A 208 34.94 -2.37 -16.57
CA ARG A 208 34.82 -1.16 -17.39
C ARG A 208 33.88 -1.33 -18.60
N VAL A 209 32.86 -2.18 -18.48
CA VAL A 209 31.83 -2.32 -19.50
C VAL A 209 31.03 -1.00 -19.56
N PRO A 210 30.85 -0.35 -20.73
CA PRO A 210 30.12 0.90 -20.79
C PRO A 210 28.63 0.73 -20.42
N LEU A 211 28.03 1.76 -19.78
CA LEU A 211 26.63 1.72 -19.35
C LEU A 211 25.63 1.63 -20.51
N GLY A 212 25.94 2.21 -21.68
CA GLY A 212 25.05 2.20 -22.84
C GLY A 212 24.66 0.78 -23.31
N PRO A 213 25.63 -0.11 -23.58
CA PRO A 213 25.37 -1.51 -23.86
C PRO A 213 24.66 -2.26 -22.74
N LEU A 214 24.97 -1.99 -21.46
CA LEU A 214 24.28 -2.60 -20.32
C LEU A 214 22.81 -2.18 -20.28
N LYS A 215 22.52 -0.89 -20.41
CA LYS A 215 21.15 -0.36 -20.49
C LYS A 215 20.36 -1.00 -21.65
N ARG A 216 21.02 -1.20 -22.79
CA ARG A 216 20.40 -1.89 -23.94
C ARG A 216 20.08 -3.35 -23.63
N ALA A 217 20.92 -4.06 -22.88
CA ALA A 217 20.67 -5.45 -22.51
C ALA A 217 19.37 -5.57 -21.70
N PHE A 218 19.15 -4.70 -20.70
CA PHE A 218 17.90 -4.67 -19.93
C PHE A 218 16.65 -4.38 -20.77
N ALA A 219 16.79 -3.61 -21.86
CA ALA A 219 15.69 -3.31 -22.77
C ALA A 219 15.45 -4.38 -23.86
N SER A 220 16.43 -5.26 -24.12
CA SER A 220 16.39 -6.19 -25.28
C SER A 220 16.10 -7.64 -24.90
N HIS A 221 16.15 -7.98 -23.61
CA HIS A 221 15.95 -9.34 -23.13
C HIS A 221 14.72 -9.42 -22.24
N ASP A 222 13.73 -10.21 -22.66
CA ASP A 222 12.43 -10.30 -21.98
C ASP A 222 12.56 -10.67 -20.49
N PHE A 223 13.51 -11.55 -20.15
CA PHE A 223 13.78 -11.98 -18.78
C PHE A 223 14.42 -10.89 -17.89
N LEU A 224 14.86 -9.77 -18.47
CA LEU A 224 15.37 -8.60 -17.75
C LEU A 224 14.31 -7.50 -17.56
N HIS A 225 13.14 -7.58 -18.20
CA HIS A 225 12.11 -6.54 -18.06
C HIS A 225 11.63 -6.37 -16.62
N ALA A 226 11.52 -7.46 -15.86
CA ALA A 226 11.15 -7.42 -14.45
C ALA A 226 12.17 -6.66 -13.57
N TRP A 227 13.37 -6.40 -14.10
CA TRP A 227 14.48 -5.74 -13.41
C TRP A 227 14.76 -4.35 -13.95
N GLN A 228 13.97 -3.88 -14.91
CA GLN A 228 14.22 -2.60 -15.56
C GLN A 228 14.08 -1.45 -14.56
N ASP A 229 13.05 -1.47 -13.72
CA ASP A 229 12.82 -0.46 -12.69
C ASP A 229 13.97 -0.45 -11.67
N ASP A 230 14.44 -1.63 -11.24
CA ASP A 230 15.58 -1.77 -10.31
C ASP A 230 16.88 -1.21 -10.93
N TRP A 231 17.09 -1.45 -12.23
CA TRP A 231 18.23 -0.92 -12.97
C TRP A 231 18.17 0.61 -13.10
N GLU A 232 17.02 1.16 -13.46
CA GLU A 232 16.82 2.61 -13.60
C GLU A 232 16.97 3.33 -12.26
N GLN A 233 16.40 2.76 -11.19
CA GLN A 233 16.56 3.26 -9.83
C GLN A 233 18.03 3.24 -9.39
N SER A 234 18.78 2.19 -9.72
CA SER A 234 20.21 2.09 -9.39
C SER A 234 21.05 3.15 -10.14
N LEU A 235 20.76 3.39 -11.42
CA LEU A 235 21.43 4.46 -12.18
C LEU A 235 21.12 5.84 -11.59
N TYR A 236 19.86 6.09 -11.22
CA TYR A 236 19.43 7.33 -10.59
C TYR A 236 20.19 7.59 -9.28
N LEU A 237 20.30 6.57 -8.41
CA LEU A 237 21.05 6.67 -7.14
C LEU A 237 22.56 6.93 -7.36
N LEU A 238 23.12 6.45 -8.46
CA LEU A 238 24.51 6.70 -8.86
C LEU A 238 24.71 8.04 -9.59
N GLY A 239 23.64 8.82 -9.82
CA GLY A 239 23.67 10.07 -10.56
C GLY A 239 24.05 9.90 -12.03
N LYS A 240 23.64 8.79 -12.65
CA LYS A 240 23.98 8.40 -14.03
C LYS A 240 22.77 8.40 -14.97
#